data_AF-A0A8X6PHR1-F1
#
_entry.id   AF-A0A8X6PHR1-F1
#
_cell.length_a   1.000
_cell.length_b   1.000
_cell.length_c   1.000
_cell.angle_alpha   90.00
_cell.angle_beta   90.00
_cell.angle_gamma   90.00
#
_symmetry.space_group_name_H-M   'P 1'
#
loop_
_entity.id
_entity.type
_entity.pdbx_description
1 polymer ?
#
loop_
_entity_poly.entity_id
_entity_poly.type
_entity_poly.pdbx_seq_one_letter_code
_entity_poly.pdbx_strand_id
1 'polypeptide(L)'
;MVIFNNSEIKKQLLFLKCHCDGIHFFGVDSGENWIDVCINKIEENLAVVWIILKLYNGEEYRLPGGSDLRIPYIDNESLFSASGLQIRCLSPLRKWRISFNGLLQQYNDENATELVHVKFSFVWLSMSLARESNFDFNPKDLAQAFANASYDVGLPDLSW
;
A
#
# COMPACT_ATOMS: atom_id res chain seq x y z
N MET A 1 5.87 -7.92 -0.05
CA MET A 1 6.96 -7.58 0.89
C MET A 1 7.80 -6.47 0.28
N VAL A 2 7.73 -5.25 0.85
CA VAL A 2 8.74 -4.17 0.78
C VAL A 2 8.47 -3.33 2.05
N ILE A 3 9.10 -3.71 3.18
CA ILE A 3 10.26 -3.07 3.86
C ILE A 3 9.98 -1.64 4.32
N PHE A 4 9.61 -1.53 5.60
CA PHE A 4 9.86 -0.35 6.44
C PHE A 4 11.38 -0.16 6.59
N ASN A 5 11.89 1.05 6.36
CA ASN A 5 13.23 1.42 6.77
C ASN A 5 13.21 2.67 7.65
N ASN A 6 14.12 2.67 8.61
CA ASN A 6 13.97 3.15 9.98
C ASN A 6 14.77 4.45 10.23
N SER A 7 14.21 5.43 10.93
CA SER A 7 14.93 6.18 11.98
C SER A 7 13.99 7.13 12.74
N GLU A 8 13.70 6.75 13.98
CA GLU A 8 13.29 7.61 15.11
C GLU A 8 12.13 8.60 14.94
N ILE A 9 10.88 8.11 15.08
CA ILE A 9 9.85 8.88 15.78
C ILE A 9 9.08 7.93 16.70
N LYS A 10 9.35 8.03 18.01
CA LYS A 10 8.53 7.43 19.07
C LYS A 10 7.14 8.10 19.06
N LYS A 11 6.15 7.50 18.43
CA LYS A 11 4.75 7.64 18.84
C LYS A 11 4.13 6.26 18.93
N GLN A 12 3.53 6.00 20.08
CA GLN A 12 2.91 4.74 20.46
C GLN A 12 1.90 4.30 19.40
N LEU A 13 2.24 3.31 18.57
CA LEU A 13 1.25 2.47 17.93
C LEU A 13 0.89 1.37 18.93
N LEU A 14 -0.32 1.46 19.50
CA LEU A 14 -0.94 0.26 20.06
C LEU A 14 -1.09 -0.73 18.90
N PHE A 15 -0.29 -1.80 18.93
CA PHE A 15 -0.49 -2.97 18.09
C PHE A 15 -1.84 -3.59 18.46
N LEU A 16 -2.89 -3.26 17.72
CA LEU A 16 -4.03 -4.16 17.59
C LEU A 16 -3.54 -5.35 16.77
N LYS A 17 -3.48 -6.51 17.44
CA LYS A 17 -3.29 -7.83 16.86
C LYS A 17 -4.52 -8.16 16.01
N CYS A 18 -4.63 -7.54 14.84
CA CYS A 18 -5.63 -7.84 13.83
C CYS A 18 -4.92 -7.88 12.47
N HIS A 19 -5.29 -8.82 11.62
CA HIS A 19 -4.76 -8.96 10.27
C HIS A 19 -5.25 -7.75 9.45
N CYS A 20 -4.53 -6.63 9.52
CA CYS A 20 -4.88 -5.43 8.76
C CYS A 20 -4.46 -5.66 7.30
N ASP A 21 -5.41 -6.10 6.48
CA ASP A 21 -5.22 -6.21 5.04
C ASP A 21 -5.33 -4.80 4.43
N GLY A 22 -4.23 -4.31 3.88
CA GLY A 22 -4.14 -2.94 3.37
C GLY A 22 -3.23 -2.83 2.17
N ILE A 23 -3.46 -1.77 1.38
CA ILE A 23 -2.65 -1.45 0.22
C ILE A 23 -2.13 -0.03 0.35
N HIS A 24 -0.83 0.10 0.15
CA HIS A 24 -0.07 1.34 0.28
C HIS A 24 0.78 1.58 -0.96
N PHE A 25 0.81 2.82 -1.44
CA PHE A 25 1.70 3.26 -2.50
C PHE A 25 2.33 4.60 -2.12
N PHE A 26 3.64 4.68 -2.30
CA PHE A 26 4.41 5.91 -2.18
C PHE A 26 5.25 6.09 -3.43
N GLY A 27 5.18 7.26 -4.08
CA GLY A 27 6.03 7.55 -5.22
C GLY A 27 6.30 9.03 -5.43
N VAL A 28 7.33 9.31 -6.22
CA VAL A 28 7.75 10.65 -6.63
C VAL A 28 7.77 10.68 -8.15
N ASP A 29 7.26 11.75 -8.75
CA ASP A 29 7.35 11.97 -10.19
C ASP A 29 8.67 12.67 -10.59
N SER A 30 8.87 12.89 -11.89
CA SER A 30 10.05 13.59 -12.40
C SER A 30 10.11 15.07 -12.04
N GLY A 31 9.02 15.64 -11.53
CA GLY A 31 8.91 17.03 -11.10
C GLY A 31 9.04 17.20 -9.59
N GLU A 32 9.50 16.18 -8.86
CA GLU A 32 9.64 16.18 -7.40
C GLU A 32 8.31 16.30 -6.63
N ASN A 33 7.18 16.09 -7.31
CA ASN A 33 5.90 15.93 -6.64
C ASN A 33 5.85 14.50 -6.08
N TRP A 34 5.43 14.34 -4.83
CA TRP A 34 5.29 13.03 -4.24
C TRP A 34 3.88 12.77 -3.72
N ILE A 35 3.54 11.51 -3.69
CA ILE A 35 2.24 11.03 -3.28
C ILE A 35 2.40 9.82 -2.35
N ASP A 36 1.63 9.80 -1.27
CA ASP A 36 1.44 8.67 -0.38
C ASP A 36 -0.06 8.39 -0.27
N VAL A 37 -0.49 7.19 -0.66
CA VAL A 37 -1.88 6.76 -0.59
C VAL A 37 -2.01 5.40 0.06
N CYS A 38 -3.02 5.25 0.91
CA CYS A 38 -3.30 3.99 1.57
C CYS A 38 -4.79 3.74 1.79
N ILE A 39 -5.19 2.47 1.71
CA ILE A 39 -6.46 1.96 2.22
C ILE A 39 -6.14 0.74 3.09
N ASN A 40 -6.34 0.86 4.41
CA ASN A 40 -6.13 -0.21 5.39
C ASN A 40 -7.47 -0.66 5.96
N LYS A 41 -7.86 -1.92 5.74
CA LYS A 41 -9.06 -2.48 6.37
C LYS A 41 -8.81 -2.71 7.85
N ILE A 42 -9.78 -2.35 8.68
CA ILE A 42 -9.69 -2.52 10.15
C ILE A 42 -10.82 -3.41 10.64
N GLU A 43 -12.03 -3.19 10.14
CA GLU A 43 -13.26 -3.93 10.48
C GLU A 43 -14.00 -4.27 9.19
N GLU A 44 -15.00 -5.17 9.23
CA GLU A 44 -15.68 -5.69 8.02
C GLU A 44 -16.04 -4.61 7.00
N ASN A 45 -16.51 -3.45 7.46
CA ASN A 45 -16.99 -2.37 6.59
C ASN A 45 -16.24 -1.04 6.78
N LEU A 46 -15.13 -1.01 7.52
CA LEU A 46 -14.38 0.21 7.81
C LEU A 46 -12.90 0.08 7.46
N ALA A 47 -12.38 1.14 6.86
CA ALA A 47 -10.98 1.31 6.54
C ALA A 47 -10.44 2.64 7.06
N VAL A 48 -9.15 2.67 7.39
CA VAL A 48 -8.39 3.92 7.49
C VAL A 48 -7.82 4.23 6.11
N VAL A 49 -8.02 5.48 5.69
CA VAL A 49 -7.58 5.99 4.41
C VAL A 49 -6.73 7.21 4.66
N TRP A 50 -5.58 7.29 4.01
CA TRP A 50 -4.84 8.54 3.92
C TRP A 50 -4.43 8.80 2.48
N ILE A 51 -4.37 10.08 2.18
CA ILE A 51 -3.84 10.64 0.94
C ILE A 51 -2.98 11.79 1.39
N ILE A 52 -1.72 11.79 0.98
CA ILE A 52 -0.82 12.92 1.11
C ILE A 52 -0.29 13.20 -0.29
N LEU A 53 -0.60 14.36 -0.82
CA LEU A 53 -0.07 14.86 -2.08
C LEU A 53 0.75 16.10 -1.76
N LYS A 54 2.03 16.07 -2.10
CA LYS A 54 2.91 17.22 -1.93
C LYS A 54 3.49 17.61 -3.28
N LEU A 55 3.29 18.87 -3.62
CA LEU A 55 3.74 19.46 -4.86
C LEU A 55 5.14 20.07 -4.67
N TYR A 56 5.87 20.22 -5.77
CA TYR A 56 7.24 20.77 -5.78
C TYR A 56 7.31 22.19 -5.21
N ASN A 57 6.22 22.95 -5.31
CA ASN A 57 6.11 24.32 -4.79
C ASN A 57 5.97 24.37 -3.25
N GLY A 58 5.96 23.21 -2.58
CA GLY A 58 5.84 23.07 -1.15
C GLY A 58 4.40 22.88 -0.66
N GLU A 59 3.39 23.04 -1.52
CA GLU A 59 1.99 22.86 -1.16
C GLU A 59 1.72 21.39 -0.81
N GLU A 60 1.01 21.18 0.30
CA GLU A 60 0.67 19.85 0.78
C GLU A 60 -0.85 19.71 0.94
N TYR A 61 -1.38 18.59 0.48
CA TYR A 61 -2.79 18.27 0.51
C TYR A 61 -3.01 16.93 1.19
N ARG A 62 -3.91 16.89 2.17
CA ARG A 62 -4.24 15.66 2.90
C ARG A 62 -5.73 15.39 2.92
N LEU A 63 -6.10 14.12 3.09
CA LEU A 63 -7.51 13.77 3.33
C LEU A 63 -7.99 14.44 4.64
N PRO A 64 -9.14 15.14 4.65
CA PRO A 64 -9.66 15.77 5.85
C PRO A 64 -10.10 14.74 6.90
N GLY A 65 -10.00 15.09 8.18
CA GLY A 65 -10.50 14.27 9.30
C GLY A 65 -9.45 13.49 10.10
N GLY A 66 -8.16 13.64 9.77
CA GLY A 66 -7.04 13.06 10.54
C GLY A 66 -6.77 11.58 10.23
N SER A 67 -5.65 11.05 10.75
CA SER A 67 -5.14 9.71 10.44
C SER A 67 -6.00 8.55 10.97
N ASP A 68 -6.87 8.82 11.95
CA ASP A 68 -7.60 7.78 12.69
C ASP A 68 -9.07 7.70 12.26
N LEU A 69 -9.44 8.42 11.19
CA LEU A 69 -10.81 8.42 10.69
C LEU A 69 -11.13 7.05 10.07
N ARG A 70 -12.13 6.38 10.63
CA ARG A 70 -12.70 5.14 10.08
C ARG A 70 -13.74 5.49 9.03
N ILE A 71 -13.52 5.04 7.81
CA ILE A 71 -14.31 5.41 6.63
C ILE A 71 -14.92 4.14 6.04
N PRO A 72 -16.20 4.17 5.64
CA PRO A 72 -16.77 3.10 4.83
C PRO A 72 -15.95 2.87 3.56
N TYR A 73 -15.67 1.61 3.25
CA TYR A 73 -14.97 1.23 2.03
C TYR A 73 -15.80 0.26 1.19
N ILE A 74 -15.46 0.20 -0.09
CA ILE A 74 -15.97 -0.79 -1.04
C ILE A 74 -14.76 -1.56 -1.54
N ASP A 75 -14.78 -2.88 -1.40
CA ASP A 75 -13.86 -3.76 -2.10
C ASP A 75 -14.59 -4.75 -2.99
N ASN A 76 -13.92 -5.11 -4.09
CA ASN A 76 -14.26 -6.28 -4.89
C ASN A 76 -12.95 -6.90 -5.38
N GLU A 77 -13.03 -7.98 -6.16
CA GLU A 77 -11.87 -8.78 -6.59
C GLU A 77 -10.67 -7.97 -7.11
N SER A 78 -10.89 -6.78 -7.69
CA SER A 78 -9.83 -5.96 -8.28
C SER A 78 -9.84 -4.50 -7.88
N LEU A 79 -10.72 -4.06 -6.98
CA LEU A 79 -10.91 -2.64 -6.65
C LEU A 79 -10.99 -2.43 -5.15
N PHE A 80 -10.28 -1.43 -4.66
CA PHE A 80 -10.43 -0.85 -3.33
C PHE A 80 -10.86 0.60 -3.51
N SER A 81 -11.93 1.02 -2.84
CA SER A 81 -12.49 2.36 -2.99
C SER A 81 -12.98 2.91 -1.65
N ALA A 82 -12.53 4.11 -1.29
CA ALA A 82 -12.98 4.82 -0.10
C ALA A 82 -12.67 6.32 -0.22
N SER A 83 -13.56 7.19 0.27
CA SER A 83 -13.37 8.66 0.26
C SER A 83 -12.90 9.27 -1.05
N GLY A 84 -13.40 8.78 -2.19
CA GLY A 84 -13.01 9.26 -3.52
C GLY A 84 -11.68 8.70 -4.05
N LEU A 85 -10.91 7.99 -3.23
CA LEU A 85 -9.74 7.21 -3.66
C LEU A 85 -10.20 5.87 -4.23
N GLN A 86 -9.62 5.49 -5.37
CA GLN A 86 -9.81 4.20 -6.01
C GLN A 86 -8.45 3.61 -6.37
N ILE A 87 -8.20 2.38 -5.93
CA ILE A 87 -7.01 1.59 -6.22
C ILE A 87 -7.49 0.32 -6.91
N ARG A 88 -7.21 0.20 -8.21
CA ARG A 88 -7.59 -0.95 -9.04
C ARG A 88 -6.39 -1.80 -9.41
N CYS A 89 -6.43 -3.08 -9.08
CA CYS A 89 -5.49 -4.08 -9.56
C CYS A 89 -5.71 -4.29 -11.06
N LEU A 90 -4.69 -4.03 -11.89
CA LEU A 90 -4.71 -4.36 -13.32
C LEU A 90 -3.91 -5.63 -13.62
N SER A 91 -2.83 -5.83 -12.88
CA SER A 91 -2.02 -7.04 -12.86
C SER A 91 -1.41 -7.16 -11.47
N PRO A 92 -1.69 -8.24 -10.71
CA PRO A 92 -1.20 -8.41 -9.35
C PRO A 92 0.30 -8.15 -9.26
N LEU A 93 0.72 -7.44 -8.21
CA LEU A 93 2.13 -7.08 -7.95
C LEU A 93 2.87 -6.27 -9.04
N ARG A 94 2.28 -6.05 -10.22
CA ARG A 94 2.94 -5.46 -11.40
C ARG A 94 2.35 -4.12 -11.78
N LYS A 95 1.02 -4.03 -11.83
CA LYS A 95 0.32 -2.88 -12.42
C LYS A 95 -0.95 -2.55 -11.67
N TRP A 96 -1.05 -1.30 -11.23
CA TRP A 96 -2.22 -0.79 -10.51
C TRP A 96 -2.65 0.54 -11.12
N ARG A 97 -3.96 0.80 -11.17
CA ARG A 97 -4.49 2.12 -11.48
C ARG A 97 -4.91 2.79 -10.18
N ILE A 98 -4.37 3.97 -9.93
CA ILE A 98 -4.67 4.78 -8.75
C ILE A 98 -5.34 6.05 -9.24
N SER A 99 -6.51 6.36 -8.69
CA SER A 99 -7.24 7.58 -9.03
C SER A 99 -7.94 8.15 -7.82
N PHE A 100 -8.01 9.47 -7.77
CA PHE A 100 -8.73 10.19 -6.75
C PHE A 100 -9.60 11.27 -7.38
N ASN A 101 -10.79 11.46 -6.82
CA ASN A 101 -11.67 12.56 -7.17
C ASN A 101 -12.46 12.96 -5.92
N GLY A 102 -12.07 14.06 -5.28
CA GLY A 102 -12.65 14.47 -4.01
C GLY A 102 -12.03 15.74 -3.44
N LEU A 103 -12.34 16.03 -2.19
CA LEU A 103 -11.81 17.19 -1.46
C LEU A 103 -10.58 16.78 -0.65
N LEU A 104 -9.51 17.56 -0.74
CA LEU A 104 -8.35 17.48 0.14
C LEU A 104 -8.18 18.80 0.87
N GLN A 105 -7.69 18.73 2.10
CA GLN A 105 -7.33 19.88 2.91
C GLN A 105 -5.90 20.31 2.55
N GLN A 106 -5.72 21.56 2.13
CA GLN A 106 -4.40 22.16 1.96
C GLN A 106 -3.79 22.50 3.32
N TYR A 107 -2.48 22.29 3.46
CA TYR A 107 -1.69 22.60 4.64
C TYR A 107 -0.57 23.58 4.31
N ASN A 108 -0.43 24.63 5.12
CA ASN A 108 0.69 25.56 5.13
C ASN A 108 1.37 25.48 6.50
N ASP A 109 2.64 25.06 6.55
CA ASP A 109 3.43 24.95 7.78
C ASP A 109 2.61 24.34 8.95
N GLU A 110 2.02 23.17 8.70
CA GLU A 110 1.17 22.38 9.62
C GLU A 110 -0.25 22.91 9.90
N ASN A 111 -0.60 24.10 9.41
CA ASN A 111 -1.94 24.65 9.57
C ASN A 111 -2.84 24.28 8.38
N ALA A 112 -3.95 23.61 8.68
CA ALA A 112 -5.01 23.35 7.73
C ALA A 112 -5.61 24.68 7.25
N THR A 113 -5.57 24.93 5.95
CA THR A 113 -6.01 26.20 5.34
C THR A 113 -7.39 26.05 4.70
N GLU A 114 -7.45 25.49 3.49
CA GLU A 114 -8.69 25.38 2.70
C GLU A 114 -8.96 23.95 2.19
N LEU A 115 -10.24 23.64 1.95
CA LEU A 115 -10.65 22.43 1.25
C LEU A 115 -10.64 22.69 -0.26
N VAL A 116 -9.81 21.96 -0.98
CA VAL A 116 -9.61 22.08 -2.42
C VAL A 116 -10.09 20.80 -3.11
N HIS A 117 -10.82 20.96 -4.21
CA HIS A 117 -11.19 19.84 -5.05
C HIS A 117 -9.99 19.37 -5.89
N VAL A 118 -9.56 18.13 -5.66
CA VAL A 118 -8.41 17.53 -6.32
C VAL A 118 -8.86 16.31 -7.12
N LYS A 119 -8.31 16.18 -8.33
CA LYS A 119 -8.53 15.03 -9.20
C LYS A 119 -7.22 14.59 -9.84
N PHE A 120 -6.86 13.32 -9.66
CA PHE A 120 -5.71 12.72 -10.32
C PHE A 120 -6.01 11.27 -10.73
N SER A 121 -5.26 10.77 -11.70
CA SER A 121 -5.33 9.37 -12.14
C SER A 121 -4.02 8.98 -12.82
N PHE A 122 -3.41 7.89 -12.35
CA PHE A 122 -2.16 7.38 -12.90
C PHE A 122 -2.08 5.86 -12.77
N VAL A 123 -1.10 5.29 -13.46
CA VAL A 123 -0.81 3.86 -13.41
C VAL A 123 0.50 3.66 -12.66
N TRP A 124 0.44 2.92 -11.56
CA TRP A 124 1.60 2.44 -10.83
C TRP A 124 2.17 1.20 -11.51
N LEU A 125 3.47 1.20 -11.77
CA LEU A 125 4.22 0.05 -12.29
C LEU A 125 5.24 -0.40 -11.26
N SER A 126 5.33 -1.72 -11.03
CA SER A 126 6.43 -2.28 -10.26
C SER A 126 7.74 -2.07 -11.02
N MET A 127 8.73 -1.48 -10.36
CA MET A 127 10.08 -1.35 -10.92
C MET A 127 10.83 -2.68 -10.95
N SER A 128 10.46 -3.63 -10.06
CA SER A 128 11.02 -4.97 -10.05
C SER A 128 10.14 -5.95 -10.84
N LEU A 129 10.77 -6.98 -11.41
CA LEU A 129 10.09 -8.19 -11.88
C LEU A 129 9.39 -8.82 -10.68
N ALA A 130 8.11 -8.50 -10.49
CA ALA A 130 7.30 -9.14 -9.47
C ALA A 130 7.20 -10.63 -9.82
N ARG A 131 7.82 -11.47 -8.99
CA ARG A 131 7.76 -12.91 -9.14
C ARG A 131 6.46 -13.42 -8.54
N GLU A 132 5.58 -13.93 -9.38
CA GLU A 132 4.33 -14.58 -9.03
C GLU A 132 4.52 -16.10 -9.17
N SER A 133 4.30 -16.85 -8.08
CA SER A 133 4.43 -18.31 -8.06
C SER A 133 3.62 -19.00 -9.17
N ASN A 134 2.45 -18.44 -9.48
CA ASN A 134 1.49 -19.03 -10.41
C ASN A 134 1.80 -18.73 -11.88
N PHE A 135 2.62 -17.72 -12.17
CA PHE A 135 2.94 -17.30 -13.54
C PHE A 135 4.42 -17.50 -13.89
N ASP A 136 5.32 -17.32 -12.92
CA ASP A 136 6.76 -17.34 -13.16
C ASP A 136 7.40 -18.70 -12.87
N PHE A 137 6.64 -19.67 -12.37
CA PHE A 137 7.10 -21.05 -12.17
C PHE A 137 6.16 -22.05 -12.82
N ASN A 138 6.74 -23.00 -13.55
CA ASN A 138 6.04 -24.19 -13.99
C ASN A 138 5.90 -25.15 -12.79
N PRO A 139 4.69 -25.55 -12.40
CA PRO A 139 4.48 -26.45 -11.26
C PRO A 139 5.25 -27.76 -11.36
N LYS A 140 5.45 -28.27 -12.58
CA LYS A 140 6.22 -29.51 -12.82
C LYS A 140 7.70 -29.32 -12.52
N ASP A 141 8.27 -28.20 -12.96
CA ASP A 141 9.69 -27.89 -12.75
C ASP A 141 9.95 -27.62 -11.26
N LEU A 142 9.01 -26.95 -10.57
CA LEU A 142 9.04 -26.80 -9.11
C LEU A 142 8.97 -28.14 -8.37
N ALA A 143 8.01 -29.00 -8.73
CA ALA A 143 7.85 -30.32 -8.12
C ALA A 143 9.09 -31.21 -8.35
N GLN A 144 9.67 -31.15 -9.56
CA GLN A 144 10.89 -31.87 -9.90
C GLN A 144 12.10 -31.32 -9.12
N ALA A 145 12.21 -30.00 -8.97
CA ALA A 145 13.25 -29.39 -8.14
C ALA A 145 13.14 -29.81 -6.66
N PHE A 146 11.92 -29.87 -6.11
CA PHE A 146 11.69 -30.40 -4.75
C PHE A 146 12.02 -31.88 -4.63
N ALA A 147 11.64 -32.71 -5.60
CA ALA A 147 11.97 -34.12 -5.62
C ALA A 147 13.49 -34.39 -5.73
N ASN A 148 14.22 -33.51 -6.42
CA ASN A 148 15.66 -33.61 -6.63
C ASN A 148 16.49 -32.85 -5.58
N ALA A 149 15.85 -32.09 -4.69
CA ALA A 149 16.56 -31.42 -3.61
C ALA A 149 17.14 -32.47 -2.66
N SER A 150 18.47 -32.54 -2.58
CA SER A 150 19.15 -33.38 -1.61
C SER A 150 18.83 -32.85 -0.21
N TYR A 151 18.19 -33.68 0.62
CA TYR A 151 17.98 -33.40 2.04
C TYR A 151 19.33 -33.42 2.77
N ASP A 152 20.06 -32.30 2.73
CA ASP A 152 21.16 -32.06 3.66
C ASP A 152 20.63 -31.30 4.88
N VAL A 153 19.60 -31.89 5.50
CA VAL A 153 19.13 -31.46 6.80
C VAL A 153 19.85 -32.34 7.79
N GLY A 154 21.01 -31.87 8.26
CA GLY A 154 21.59 -32.39 9.49
C GLY A 154 20.56 -32.19 10.60
N LEU A 155 19.72 -33.20 10.83
CA LEU A 155 18.87 -33.26 12.00
C LEU A 155 19.83 -33.25 13.20
N PRO A 156 19.75 -32.27 14.13
CA PRO A 156 20.47 -32.42 15.38
C PRO A 156 19.94 -33.70 16.02
N ASP A 157 20.87 -34.60 16.35
CA ASP A 157 20.60 -35.89 16.97
C ASP A 157 19.71 -35.67 18.20
N LEU A 158 18.43 -36.02 18.08
CA LEU A 158 17.48 -36.04 19.19
C LEU A 158 17.55 -37.43 19.84
N SER A 159 18.74 -37.77 20.34
CA SER A 159 18.89 -38.85 21.31
C SER A 159 18.44 -38.33 22.67
N TRP A 160 17.26 -38.78 23.11
CA TRP A 160 16.73 -38.61 24.46
C TRP A 160 17.52 -39.42 25.48
#